data_AF-A0A931AXW7-F1
#
_entry.id   AF-A0A931AXW7-F1
#
_cell.length_a   1.000
_cell.length_b   1.000
_cell.length_c   1.000
_cell.angle_alpha   90.00
_cell.angle_beta   90.00
_cell.angle_gamma   90.00
#
_symmetry.space_group_name_H-M   'P 1'
#
loop_
_entity.id
_entity.type
_entity.pdbx_description
1 polymer ?
#
loop_
_entity_poly.entity_id
_entity_poly.type
_entity_poly.pdbx_seq_one_letter_code
_entity_poly.pdbx_strand_id
1 'polypeptide(L)'
;MATNKITKAVEETAEKAEQALSKDFSQGYQGLLEETGKKSEQVAKGAVEDEAQNTKGIVKAGERPSESLPAPRPAEGTDPARGAKPTVAGDTSPGAVHTPPDGPPWPARDDIPGAARGKTLNPPNKRHTVSGVKSGQVKGDNSLILRGYEQSVHEDIAGIAAGNAEWDPVSQRYSINGRSYGIEPHGTVFPVEGDGIVNLGRNQYAALQHLIKAGGDPAAVPAFSRSPQFLKDPESVETALDLYRRMFS
;
A
#
# COMPACT_ATOMS: atom_id res chain seq x y z
N MET A 1 -40.51 53.47 -10.38
CA MET A 1 -39.51 53.73 -9.30
C MET A 1 -39.37 52.58 -8.29
N ALA A 2 -40.35 51.69 -8.11
CA ALA A 2 -40.24 50.58 -7.14
C ALA A 2 -39.24 49.47 -7.55
N THR A 3 -39.11 49.19 -8.85
CA THR A 3 -38.23 48.13 -9.40
C THR A 3 -36.75 48.36 -9.11
N ASN A 4 -36.24 49.60 -9.20
CA ASN A 4 -34.84 49.90 -8.91
C ASN A 4 -34.43 49.67 -7.45
N LYS A 5 -35.37 49.74 -6.50
CA LYS A 5 -35.06 49.51 -5.08
C LYS A 5 -34.85 48.02 -4.78
N ILE A 6 -35.59 47.15 -5.45
CA ILE A 6 -35.47 45.69 -5.28
C ILE A 6 -34.15 45.20 -5.87
N THR A 7 -33.79 45.66 -7.09
CA THR A 7 -32.51 45.28 -7.72
C THR A 7 -31.31 45.67 -6.84
N LYS A 8 -31.31 46.89 -6.29
CA LYS A 8 -30.22 47.34 -5.41
C LYS A 8 -30.12 46.55 -4.11
N ALA A 9 -31.26 46.17 -3.52
CA ALA A 9 -31.28 45.36 -2.30
C ALA A 9 -30.75 43.94 -2.54
N VAL A 10 -31.05 43.34 -3.69
CA VAL A 10 -30.53 42.02 -4.08
C VAL A 10 -29.01 42.08 -4.29
N GLU A 11 -28.52 43.11 -4.98
CA GLU A 11 -27.09 43.30 -5.25
C GLU A 11 -26.29 43.52 -3.95
N GLU A 12 -26.77 44.37 -3.04
CA GLU A 12 -26.13 44.56 -1.72
C GLU A 12 -26.15 43.28 -0.85
N THR A 13 -27.16 42.43 -1.02
CA THR A 13 -27.24 41.15 -0.29
C THR A 13 -26.26 40.13 -0.87
N ALA A 14 -26.13 40.09 -2.20
CA ALA A 14 -25.16 39.23 -2.88
C ALA A 14 -23.72 39.60 -2.51
N GLU A 15 -23.38 40.89 -2.54
CA GLU A 15 -22.03 41.36 -2.20
C GLU A 15 -21.67 41.04 -0.74
N LYS A 16 -22.61 41.19 0.19
CA LYS A 16 -22.41 40.78 1.59
C LYS A 16 -22.20 39.28 1.75
N ALA A 17 -22.93 38.46 1.00
CA ALA A 17 -22.77 37.01 1.03
C ALA A 17 -21.39 36.59 0.48
N GLU A 18 -20.93 37.21 -0.60
CA GLU A 18 -19.59 36.97 -1.16
C GLU A 18 -18.47 37.37 -0.20
N GLN A 19 -18.59 38.52 0.45
CA GLN A 19 -17.62 38.97 1.45
C GLN A 19 -17.55 38.04 2.66
N ALA A 20 -18.70 37.54 3.13
CA ALA A 20 -18.75 36.58 4.23
C ALA A 20 -18.08 35.26 3.85
N LEU A 21 -18.43 34.70 2.68
CA LEU A 21 -17.84 33.45 2.17
C LEU A 21 -16.32 33.56 1.96
N SER A 22 -15.86 34.68 1.37
CA SER A 22 -14.43 34.92 1.14
C SER A 22 -13.64 35.00 2.45
N LYS A 23 -14.23 35.64 3.48
CA LYS A 23 -13.62 35.73 4.81
C LYS A 23 -13.53 34.38 5.50
N ASP A 24 -14.61 33.60 5.50
CA ASP A 24 -14.65 32.28 6.13
C ASP A 24 -13.68 31.32 5.44
N PHE A 25 -13.62 31.35 4.10
CA PHE A 25 -12.65 30.55 3.34
C PHE A 25 -11.20 30.93 3.64
N SER A 26 -10.88 32.23 3.69
CA SER A 26 -9.53 32.71 3.98
C SER A 26 -9.08 32.33 5.40
N GLN A 27 -9.98 32.42 6.38
CA GLN A 27 -9.69 32.02 7.76
C GLN A 27 -9.51 30.50 7.89
N GLY A 28 -10.36 29.70 7.24
CA GLY A 28 -10.23 28.25 7.22
C GLY A 28 -8.93 27.79 6.56
N TYR A 29 -8.54 28.42 5.45
CA TYR A 29 -7.31 28.09 4.74
C TYR A 29 -6.06 28.44 5.55
N GLN A 30 -6.02 29.60 6.22
CA GLN A 30 -4.92 29.97 7.10
C GLN A 30 -4.78 29.00 8.28
N GLY A 31 -5.90 28.60 8.91
CA GLY A 31 -5.88 27.61 9.99
C GLY A 31 -5.29 26.26 9.54
N LEU A 32 -5.65 25.79 8.35
CA LEU A 32 -5.14 24.54 7.80
C LEU A 32 -3.63 24.61 7.48
N LEU A 33 -3.15 25.75 6.98
CA LEU A 33 -1.72 25.97 6.75
C LEU A 33 -0.92 25.99 8.06
N GLU A 34 -1.43 26.66 9.10
CA GLU A 34 -0.77 26.68 10.41
C GLU A 34 -0.74 25.29 11.07
N GLU A 35 -1.83 24.53 10.98
CA GLU A 35 -1.89 23.17 11.53
C GLU A 35 -0.92 22.24 10.78
N THR A 36 -0.88 22.33 9.45
CA THR A 36 0.05 21.56 8.62
C THR A 36 1.50 21.92 8.93
N GLY A 37 1.80 23.21 9.14
CA GLY A 37 3.12 23.68 9.55
C GLY A 37 3.57 23.16 10.92
N LYS A 38 2.67 23.17 11.91
CA LYS A 38 2.97 22.62 13.24
C LYS A 38 3.21 21.11 13.19
N LYS A 39 2.42 20.38 12.38
CA LYS A 39 2.54 18.94 12.23
C LYS A 39 3.84 18.54 11.53
N SER A 40 4.25 19.28 10.50
CA SER A 40 5.52 19.03 9.80
C SER A 40 6.74 19.31 10.70
N GLU A 41 6.70 20.37 11.52
CA GLU A 41 7.75 20.65 12.51
C GLU A 41 7.86 19.53 13.58
N GLN A 42 6.73 18.98 14.01
CA GLN A 42 6.71 17.85 14.95
C GLN A 42 7.32 16.59 14.34
N VAL A 43 7.02 16.29 13.09
CA VAL A 43 7.62 15.14 12.36
C VAL A 43 9.13 15.35 12.19
N ALA A 44 9.58 16.56 11.84
CA ALA A 44 10.99 16.87 11.72
C ALA A 44 11.74 16.70 13.07
N LYS A 45 11.16 17.14 14.18
CA LYS A 45 11.74 16.92 15.52
C LYS A 45 11.82 15.44 15.88
N GLY A 46 10.76 14.66 15.59
CA GLY A 46 10.76 13.22 15.82
C GLY A 46 11.82 12.47 15.01
N ALA A 47 12.02 12.83 13.75
CA ALA A 47 13.04 12.21 12.89
C ALA A 47 14.47 12.43 13.42
N VAL A 48 14.78 13.62 13.94
CA VAL A 48 16.10 13.92 14.53
C VAL A 48 16.33 13.11 15.82
N GLU A 49 15.29 12.93 16.64
CA GLU A 49 15.38 12.12 17.86
C GLU A 49 15.58 10.63 17.56
N ASP A 50 14.90 10.10 16.53
CA ASP A 50 15.04 8.71 16.09
C ASP A 50 16.45 8.41 15.54
N GLU A 51 17.05 9.34 14.78
CA GLU A 51 18.44 9.20 14.30
C GLU A 51 19.45 9.20 15.45
N ALA A 52 19.24 10.05 16.48
CA ALA A 52 20.09 10.10 17.66
C ALA A 52 20.03 8.82 18.51
N GLN A 53 18.88 8.12 18.52
CA GLN A 53 18.76 6.83 19.21
C GLN A 53 19.37 5.68 18.41
N ASN A 54 19.25 5.70 17.08
CA ASN A 54 19.79 4.66 16.22
C ASN A 54 21.34 4.59 16.26
N THR A 55 22.02 5.74 16.29
CA THR A 55 23.49 5.79 16.37
C THR A 55 24.04 5.21 17.69
N LYS A 56 23.31 5.31 18.81
CA LYS A 56 23.69 4.68 20.08
C LYS A 56 23.59 3.15 20.04
N GLY A 57 22.73 2.58 19.20
CA GLY A 57 22.61 1.13 19.00
C GLY A 57 23.80 0.54 18.25
N ILE A 58 24.38 1.27 17.30
CA ILE A 58 25.49 0.81 16.45
C ILE A 58 26.80 0.68 17.25
N VAL A 59 27.07 1.59 18.19
CA VAL A 59 28.29 1.53 19.03
C VAL A 59 28.28 0.31 19.96
N LYS A 60 27.11 -0.14 20.40
CA LYS A 60 26.98 -1.31 21.30
C LYS A 60 27.10 -2.66 20.58
N ALA A 61 27.02 -2.69 19.25
CA ALA A 61 27.17 -3.91 18.46
C ALA A 61 28.65 -4.31 18.18
N GLY A 62 29.60 -3.43 18.49
CA GLY A 62 31.04 -3.66 18.27
C GLY A 62 31.75 -4.52 19.32
N GLU A 63 31.12 -4.82 20.45
CA GLU A 63 31.74 -5.57 21.57
C GLU A 63 31.33 -7.05 21.64
N ARG A 64 31.01 -7.70 20.50
CA ARG A 64 30.80 -9.15 20.51
C ARG A 64 32.14 -9.89 20.49
N PRO A 65 32.39 -10.83 21.42
CA PRO A 65 33.58 -11.68 21.39
C PRO A 65 33.59 -12.51 20.10
N SER A 66 34.77 -12.62 19.49
CA SER A 66 35.02 -13.39 18.28
C SER A 66 34.71 -14.87 18.49
N GLU A 67 33.51 -15.29 18.11
CA GLU A 67 33.11 -16.70 18.07
C GLU A 67 33.75 -17.35 16.83
N SER A 68 34.55 -18.38 17.09
CA SER A 68 35.38 -19.08 16.11
C SER A 68 34.54 -19.72 15.01
N LEU A 69 34.81 -19.34 13.75
CA LEU A 69 34.21 -19.91 12.55
C LEU A 69 34.52 -21.42 12.45
N PRO A 70 33.52 -22.29 12.17
CA PRO A 70 33.76 -23.69 11.83
C PRO A 70 34.37 -23.83 10.43
N ALA A 71 35.26 -24.82 10.30
CA ALA A 71 36.05 -25.09 9.10
C ALA A 71 35.21 -25.36 7.82
N PRO A 72 35.74 -25.00 6.64
CA PRO A 72 35.08 -25.24 5.35
C PRO A 72 35.02 -26.74 5.03
N ARG A 73 33.83 -27.21 4.61
CA ARG A 73 33.64 -28.56 4.06
C ARG A 73 34.20 -28.62 2.64
N PRO A 74 34.81 -29.76 2.23
CA PRO A 74 35.32 -29.95 0.89
C PRO A 74 34.18 -30.00 -0.13
N ALA A 75 34.40 -29.33 -1.26
CA ALA A 75 33.51 -29.28 -2.40
C ALA A 75 33.53 -30.62 -3.14
N GLU A 76 32.36 -31.23 -3.29
CA GLU A 76 32.14 -32.38 -4.17
C GLU A 76 31.48 -31.86 -5.45
N GLY A 77 32.20 -32.02 -6.57
CA GLY A 77 31.77 -31.59 -7.89
C GLY A 77 30.93 -32.64 -8.60
N THR A 78 30.04 -32.19 -9.49
CA THR A 78 29.65 -32.95 -10.70
C THR A 78 28.98 -32.03 -11.73
N ASP A 79 29.79 -31.68 -12.73
CA ASP A 79 29.58 -31.58 -14.18
C ASP A 79 28.37 -30.91 -14.88
N PRO A 80 28.60 -30.41 -16.13
CA PRO A 80 27.75 -29.43 -16.80
C PRO A 80 26.90 -30.05 -17.92
N ALA A 81 25.58 -29.90 -17.85
CA ALA A 81 24.68 -30.24 -18.95
C ALA A 81 24.26 -28.98 -19.72
N ARG A 82 24.97 -28.79 -20.84
CA ARG A 82 24.73 -27.90 -21.97
C ARG A 82 23.33 -28.16 -22.55
N GLY A 83 22.46 -27.15 -22.60
CA GLY A 83 21.12 -27.28 -23.19
C GLY A 83 20.59 -25.96 -23.74
N ALA A 84 20.69 -25.81 -25.07
CA ALA A 84 19.95 -24.95 -25.99
C ALA A 84 19.31 -23.64 -25.48
N LYS A 85 19.85 -22.51 -25.94
CA LYS A 85 19.11 -21.25 -26.09
C LYS A 85 18.15 -21.36 -27.28
N PRO A 86 16.84 -21.18 -27.13
CA PRO A 86 15.97 -20.84 -28.24
C PRO A 86 16.07 -19.33 -28.49
N THR A 87 16.71 -18.96 -29.59
CA THR A 87 16.56 -17.63 -30.21
C THR A 87 15.16 -17.54 -30.80
N VAL A 88 14.23 -16.94 -30.07
CA VAL A 88 12.93 -16.54 -30.60
C VAL A 88 13.11 -15.14 -31.18
N ALA A 89 13.28 -15.07 -32.50
CA ALA A 89 13.13 -13.83 -33.25
C ALA A 89 11.62 -13.57 -33.39
N GLY A 90 11.10 -12.72 -32.52
CA GLY A 90 9.68 -12.35 -32.47
C GLY A 90 9.43 -11.03 -33.17
N ASP A 91 8.75 -11.14 -34.30
CA ASP A 91 8.06 -10.12 -35.08
C ASP A 91 7.34 -9.10 -34.19
N THR A 92 7.83 -7.85 -34.13
CA THR A 92 7.17 -6.75 -33.40
C THR A 92 5.98 -6.25 -34.21
N SER A 93 4.86 -6.98 -34.13
CA SER A 93 3.55 -6.47 -34.54
C SER A 93 2.96 -5.66 -33.38
N PRO A 94 2.83 -4.33 -33.50
CA PRO A 94 2.24 -3.51 -32.45
C PRO A 94 0.72 -3.74 -32.43
N GLY A 95 0.24 -4.55 -31.47
CA GLY A 95 -1.20 -4.72 -31.24
C GLY A 95 -1.68 -6.09 -30.78
N ALA A 96 -0.82 -7.11 -30.71
CA ALA A 96 -1.24 -8.43 -30.21
C ALA A 96 -1.28 -8.45 -28.67
N VAL A 97 -2.46 -8.69 -28.09
CA VAL A 97 -2.60 -9.01 -26.66
C VAL A 97 -1.86 -10.32 -26.41
N HIS A 98 -0.80 -10.29 -25.62
CA HIS A 98 -0.08 -11.50 -25.25
C HIS A 98 -0.82 -12.21 -24.11
N THR A 99 -1.09 -13.49 -24.32
CA THR A 99 -1.65 -14.37 -23.30
C THR A 99 -0.52 -14.81 -22.36
N PRO A 100 -0.54 -14.42 -21.07
CA PRO A 100 0.46 -14.86 -20.11
C PRO A 100 0.34 -16.37 -19.82
N PRO A 101 1.41 -17.01 -19.33
CA PRO A 101 1.38 -18.40 -18.89
C PRO A 101 0.44 -18.61 -17.70
N ASP A 102 -0.13 -19.82 -17.60
CA ASP A 102 -1.06 -20.19 -16.54
C ASP A 102 -0.35 -20.33 -15.18
N GLY A 103 -0.50 -19.28 -14.36
CA GLY A 103 -0.19 -19.30 -12.93
C GLY A 103 1.20 -18.77 -12.51
N PRO A 104 1.37 -18.48 -11.21
CA PRO A 104 2.62 -17.95 -10.67
C PRO A 104 3.75 -19.01 -10.62
N PRO A 105 5.02 -18.57 -10.68
CA PRO A 105 5.45 -17.19 -10.89
C PRO A 105 5.45 -16.84 -12.39
N TRP A 106 5.11 -15.58 -12.72
CA TRP A 106 4.94 -15.14 -14.11
C TRP A 106 6.22 -14.50 -14.66
N PRO A 107 6.88 -15.05 -15.68
CA PRO A 107 8.00 -14.39 -16.31
C PRO A 107 7.51 -13.13 -17.03
N ALA A 108 7.98 -11.97 -16.57
CA ALA A 108 7.69 -10.70 -17.22
C ALA A 108 8.59 -10.51 -18.44
N ARG A 109 8.04 -9.84 -19.44
CA ARG A 109 8.79 -9.54 -20.66
C ARG A 109 9.96 -8.58 -20.39
N ASP A 110 10.95 -8.60 -21.27
CA ASP A 110 12.13 -7.74 -21.20
C ASP A 110 11.91 -6.34 -21.79
N ASP A 111 10.78 -6.10 -22.46
CA ASP A 111 10.49 -4.85 -23.17
C ASP A 111 9.42 -3.98 -22.48
N ILE A 112 8.85 -4.44 -21.36
CA ILE A 112 7.87 -3.65 -20.60
C ILE A 112 8.57 -2.55 -19.78
N PRO A 113 7.94 -1.37 -19.61
CA PRO A 113 8.49 -0.32 -18.77
C PRO A 113 8.43 -0.70 -17.29
N GLY A 114 9.28 -0.05 -16.48
CA GLY A 114 9.18 -0.08 -15.01
C GLY A 114 9.83 -1.28 -14.31
N ALA A 115 9.47 -1.45 -13.03
CA ALA A 115 10.12 -2.38 -12.12
C ALA A 115 9.89 -3.87 -12.42
N ALA A 116 8.93 -4.23 -13.27
CA ALA A 116 8.63 -5.60 -13.68
C ALA A 116 9.62 -6.15 -14.72
N ARG A 117 10.25 -5.26 -15.50
CA ARG A 117 11.04 -5.59 -16.68
C ARG A 117 12.06 -6.69 -16.40
N GLY A 118 11.98 -7.80 -17.16
CA GLY A 118 12.91 -8.92 -17.10
C GLY A 118 12.92 -9.69 -15.77
N LYS A 119 11.92 -9.49 -14.90
CA LYS A 119 11.78 -10.23 -13.63
C LYS A 119 10.81 -11.40 -13.77
N THR A 120 10.86 -12.30 -12.80
CA THR A 120 9.75 -13.23 -12.56
C THR A 120 8.87 -12.66 -11.46
N LEU A 121 7.60 -12.40 -11.78
CA LEU A 121 6.64 -11.82 -10.85
C LEU A 121 6.06 -12.89 -9.95
N ASN A 122 6.14 -12.65 -8.64
CA ASN A 122 5.59 -13.52 -7.61
C ASN A 122 4.27 -12.95 -7.08
N PRO A 123 3.34 -13.81 -6.65
CA PRO A 123 2.06 -13.36 -6.11
C PRO A 123 2.27 -12.55 -4.81
N PRO A 124 1.27 -11.77 -4.38
CA PRO A 124 1.38 -11.01 -3.15
C PRO A 124 1.61 -11.90 -1.94
N ASN A 125 2.37 -11.38 -0.99
CA ASN A 125 2.58 -12.05 0.28
C ASN A 125 1.21 -12.36 0.93
N LYS A 126 1.07 -13.56 1.52
CA LYS A 126 -0.17 -14.03 2.15
C LYS A 126 -0.79 -13.03 3.13
N ARG A 127 -0.01 -12.16 3.77
CA ARG A 127 -0.49 -11.08 4.66
C ARG A 127 -1.52 -10.13 4.02
N HIS A 128 -1.54 -10.06 2.68
CA HIS A 128 -2.50 -9.28 1.91
C HIS A 128 -3.83 -10.01 1.69
N THR A 129 -3.97 -11.26 2.11
CA THR A 129 -5.22 -12.02 1.99
C THR A 129 -5.94 -12.08 3.33
N VAL A 130 -7.27 -12.24 3.31
CA VAL A 130 -8.09 -12.41 4.52
C VAL A 130 -7.53 -13.52 5.43
N SER A 131 -7.11 -14.64 4.83
CA SER A 131 -6.52 -15.76 5.56
C SER A 131 -5.21 -15.41 6.26
N GLY A 132 -4.39 -14.54 5.66
CA GLY A 132 -3.10 -14.15 6.20
C GLY A 132 -3.17 -13.06 7.26
N VAL A 133 -4.23 -12.25 7.31
CA VAL A 133 -4.38 -11.19 8.34
C VAL A 133 -4.30 -11.77 9.75
N LYS A 134 -4.83 -12.98 9.98
CA LYS A 134 -4.83 -13.64 11.30
C LYS A 134 -3.42 -13.73 11.91
N SER A 135 -2.40 -13.97 11.11
CA SER A 135 -1.00 -14.12 11.54
C SER A 135 -0.04 -13.10 10.94
N GLY A 136 -0.55 -12.15 10.16
CA GLY A 136 0.23 -11.13 9.48
C GLY A 136 0.92 -10.19 10.45
N GLN A 137 2.11 -9.74 10.08
CA GLN A 137 2.78 -8.66 10.79
C GLN A 137 2.09 -7.33 10.46
N VAL A 138 1.76 -6.56 11.48
CA VAL A 138 1.22 -5.21 11.32
C VAL A 138 2.34 -4.25 10.90
N LYS A 139 2.23 -3.65 9.71
CA LYS A 139 3.15 -2.60 9.22
C LYS A 139 2.49 -1.22 9.23
N GLY A 140 3.22 -0.18 8.84
CA GLY A 140 2.69 1.18 8.71
C GLY A 140 1.55 1.23 7.70
N ASP A 141 1.86 0.77 6.48
CA ASP A 141 0.91 0.65 5.38
C ASP A 141 0.67 -0.83 5.08
N ASN A 142 -0.59 -1.25 5.21
CA ASN A 142 -1.01 -2.60 4.89
C ASN A 142 -2.07 -2.51 3.80
N SER A 143 -2.17 -3.54 2.98
CA SER A 143 -3.26 -3.66 2.02
C SER A 143 -3.89 -5.03 2.15
N LEU A 144 -5.20 -5.09 1.95
CA LEU A 144 -6.02 -6.29 2.03
C LEU A 144 -6.75 -6.50 0.72
N ILE A 145 -6.53 -7.65 0.12
CA ILE A 145 -7.32 -8.21 -0.97
C ILE A 145 -8.59 -8.79 -0.34
N LEU A 146 -9.72 -8.25 -0.74
CA LEU A 146 -11.04 -8.70 -0.31
C LEU A 146 -11.29 -10.11 -0.84
N ARG A 147 -12.07 -10.87 -0.07
CA ARG A 147 -12.49 -12.21 -0.45
C ARG A 147 -13.21 -12.19 -1.80
N GLY A 148 -12.83 -13.07 -2.71
CA GLY A 148 -13.40 -13.18 -4.06
C GLY A 148 -12.59 -12.44 -5.13
N TYR A 149 -11.60 -11.63 -4.74
CA TYR A 149 -10.75 -10.86 -5.66
C TYR A 149 -9.35 -11.46 -5.85
N GLU A 150 -9.01 -12.53 -5.13
CA GLU A 150 -7.68 -13.15 -5.20
C GLU A 150 -7.33 -13.60 -6.63
N GLN A 151 -8.30 -14.17 -7.35
CA GLN A 151 -8.12 -14.60 -8.73
C GLN A 151 -7.93 -13.42 -9.68
N SER A 152 -8.70 -12.34 -9.53
CA SER A 152 -8.53 -11.13 -10.34
C SER A 152 -7.17 -10.47 -10.11
N VAL A 153 -6.66 -10.50 -8.88
CA VAL A 153 -5.29 -10.04 -8.58
C VAL A 153 -4.24 -10.90 -9.29
N HIS A 154 -4.43 -12.22 -9.36
CA HIS A 154 -3.51 -13.09 -10.11
C HIS A 154 -3.55 -12.80 -11.62
N GLU A 155 -4.74 -12.62 -12.19
CA GLU A 155 -4.92 -12.26 -13.60
C GLU A 155 -4.27 -10.91 -13.94
N ASP A 156 -4.39 -9.93 -13.05
CA ASP A 156 -3.74 -8.64 -13.19
C ASP A 156 -2.22 -8.77 -13.20
N ILE A 157 -1.63 -9.57 -12.30
CA ILE A 157 -0.17 -9.77 -12.24
C ILE A 157 0.32 -10.46 -13.52
N ALA A 158 -0.42 -11.45 -14.00
CA ALA A 158 -0.16 -12.09 -15.28
C ALA A 158 -0.23 -11.05 -16.43
N GLY A 159 -1.20 -10.15 -16.39
CA GLY A 159 -1.35 -9.03 -17.33
C GLY A 159 -0.18 -8.03 -17.27
N ILE A 160 0.31 -7.69 -16.07
CA ILE A 160 1.52 -6.87 -15.88
C ILE A 160 2.73 -7.56 -16.52
N ALA A 161 2.93 -8.85 -16.24
CA ALA A 161 4.03 -9.63 -16.83
C ALA A 161 3.97 -9.66 -18.36
N ALA A 162 2.76 -9.74 -18.93
CA ALA A 162 2.52 -9.70 -20.38
C ALA A 162 2.64 -8.30 -21.00
N GLY A 163 2.77 -7.25 -20.20
CA GLY A 163 2.88 -5.86 -20.68
C GLY A 163 1.54 -5.19 -20.98
N ASN A 164 0.44 -5.69 -20.42
CA ASN A 164 -0.91 -5.15 -20.62
C ASN A 164 -1.28 -4.06 -19.60
N ALA A 165 -0.41 -3.77 -18.64
CA ALA A 165 -0.63 -2.76 -17.61
C ALA A 165 -0.04 -1.40 -18.01
N GLU A 166 -0.67 -0.33 -17.54
CA GLU A 166 -0.13 1.02 -17.64
C GLU A 166 0.94 1.22 -16.56
N TRP A 167 2.08 1.81 -16.92
CA TRP A 167 3.15 2.14 -15.98
C TRP A 167 3.17 3.65 -15.70
N ASP A 168 3.03 4.03 -14.44
CA ASP A 168 3.24 5.39 -13.98
C ASP A 168 4.70 5.57 -13.49
N PRO A 169 5.53 6.34 -14.20
CA PRO A 169 6.92 6.58 -13.81
C PRO A 169 7.05 7.50 -12.58
N VAL A 170 6.01 8.25 -12.20
CA VAL A 170 6.06 9.15 -11.04
C VAL A 170 5.83 8.37 -9.75
N SER A 171 4.72 7.65 -9.65
CA SER A 171 4.42 6.83 -8.47
C SER A 171 5.17 5.49 -8.45
N GLN A 172 5.78 5.10 -9.58
CA GLN A 172 6.42 3.80 -9.78
C GLN A 172 5.42 2.66 -9.56
N ARG A 173 4.23 2.77 -10.16
CA ARG A 173 3.14 1.79 -10.02
C ARG A 173 2.62 1.32 -11.36
N TYR A 174 2.11 0.10 -11.36
CA TYR A 174 1.35 -0.46 -12.48
C TYR A 174 -0.13 -0.33 -12.21
N SER A 175 -0.89 0.12 -13.21
CA SER A 175 -2.35 0.18 -13.18
C SER A 175 -2.92 -0.78 -14.22
N ILE A 176 -3.83 -1.66 -13.78
CA ILE A 176 -4.52 -2.62 -14.66
C ILE A 176 -5.90 -2.92 -14.07
N ASN A 177 -6.93 -2.96 -14.90
CA ASN A 177 -8.31 -3.26 -14.49
C ASN A 177 -8.81 -2.42 -13.28
N GLY A 178 -8.38 -1.16 -13.16
CA GLY A 178 -8.76 -0.27 -12.06
C GLY A 178 -8.06 -0.57 -10.72
N ARG A 179 -7.02 -1.41 -10.71
CA ARG A 179 -6.18 -1.71 -9.55
C ARG A 179 -4.74 -1.26 -9.76
N SER A 180 -4.09 -0.87 -8.68
CA SER A 180 -2.71 -0.39 -8.66
C SER A 180 -1.79 -1.31 -7.86
N TYR A 181 -0.59 -1.53 -8.39
CA TYR A 181 0.39 -2.48 -7.87
C TYR A 181 1.80 -1.90 -7.83
N GLY A 182 2.54 -2.25 -6.79
CA GLY A 182 3.99 -2.06 -6.75
C GLY A 182 4.72 -3.40 -6.87
N ILE A 183 6.01 -3.35 -7.25
CA ILE A 183 6.85 -4.53 -7.40
C ILE A 183 8.10 -4.37 -6.57
N GLU A 184 8.33 -5.29 -5.64
CA GLU A 184 9.54 -5.32 -4.83
C GLU A 184 10.78 -5.65 -5.70
N PRO A 185 12.00 -5.34 -5.24
CA PRO A 185 13.22 -5.60 -6.02
C PRO A 185 13.35 -7.04 -6.53
N HIS A 186 12.88 -8.02 -5.76
CA HIS A 186 12.92 -9.46 -6.08
C HIS A 186 11.69 -9.98 -6.85
N GLY A 187 10.82 -9.09 -7.34
CA GLY A 187 9.69 -9.45 -8.22
C GLY A 187 8.39 -9.80 -7.50
N THR A 188 8.34 -9.79 -6.17
CA THR A 188 7.06 -9.92 -5.45
C THR A 188 6.19 -8.70 -5.70
N VAL A 189 4.97 -8.94 -6.19
CA VAL A 189 3.99 -7.88 -6.39
C VAL A 189 3.26 -7.60 -5.08
N PHE A 190 3.03 -6.33 -4.76
CA PHE A 190 2.18 -5.94 -3.63
C PHE A 190 1.02 -5.06 -4.11
N PRO A 191 -0.21 -5.36 -3.71
CA PRO A 191 -1.38 -4.54 -4.04
C PRO A 191 -1.31 -3.22 -3.28
N VAL A 192 -1.73 -2.14 -3.93
CA VAL A 192 -1.76 -0.80 -3.34
C VAL A 192 -3.21 -0.37 -3.09
N GLU A 193 -4.01 -0.31 -4.15
CA GLU A 193 -5.40 0.17 -4.11
C GLU A 193 -6.19 -0.29 -5.35
N GLY A 194 -7.50 -0.07 -5.34
CA GLY A 194 -8.43 -0.35 -6.43
C GLY A 194 -9.55 -1.32 -6.06
N ASP A 195 -10.37 -1.72 -7.03
CA ASP A 195 -11.52 -2.57 -6.74
C ASP A 195 -11.10 -3.91 -6.12
N GLY A 196 -11.67 -4.25 -4.97
CA GLY A 196 -11.27 -5.44 -4.20
C GLY A 196 -9.97 -5.31 -3.39
N ILE A 197 -9.32 -4.14 -3.35
CA ILE A 197 -8.13 -3.88 -2.54
C ILE A 197 -8.39 -2.72 -1.57
N VAL A 198 -8.21 -2.97 -0.28
CA VAL A 198 -8.39 -1.95 0.78
C VAL A 198 -7.05 -1.64 1.42
N ASN A 199 -6.66 -0.36 1.43
CA ASN A 199 -5.50 0.11 2.19
C ASN A 199 -5.90 0.30 3.66
N LEU A 200 -5.06 -0.18 4.57
CA LEU A 200 -5.28 -0.18 6.01
C LEU A 200 -4.03 0.35 6.72
N GLY A 201 -4.24 1.39 7.52
CA GLY A 201 -3.24 1.85 8.46
C GLY A 201 -2.94 0.80 9.53
N ARG A 202 -1.82 0.99 10.25
CA ARG A 202 -1.38 0.11 11.33
C ARG A 202 -2.49 -0.27 12.32
N ASN A 203 -3.23 0.71 12.83
CA ASN A 203 -4.28 0.48 13.84
C ASN A 203 -5.48 -0.28 13.26
N GLN A 204 -5.93 0.09 12.06
CA GLN A 204 -7.03 -0.59 11.36
C GLN A 204 -6.68 -2.06 11.09
N TYR A 205 -5.48 -2.34 10.59
CA TYR A 205 -5.04 -3.71 10.33
C TYR A 205 -4.90 -4.53 11.63
N ALA A 206 -4.36 -3.93 12.70
CA ALA A 206 -4.28 -4.57 14.01
C ALA A 206 -5.67 -4.86 14.60
N ALA A 207 -6.61 -3.93 14.48
CA ALA A 207 -7.99 -4.10 14.92
C ALA A 207 -8.68 -5.23 14.15
N LEU A 208 -8.52 -5.25 12.81
CA LEU A 208 -9.06 -6.30 11.96
C LEU A 208 -8.50 -7.68 12.34
N GLN A 209 -7.19 -7.76 12.63
CA GLN A 209 -6.57 -9.00 13.09
C GLN A 209 -7.19 -9.50 14.41
N HIS A 210 -7.49 -8.61 15.36
CA HIS A 210 -8.19 -8.99 16.59
C HIS A 210 -9.61 -9.46 16.32
N LEU A 211 -10.38 -8.76 15.49
CA LEU A 211 -11.75 -9.12 15.13
C LEU A 211 -11.81 -10.49 14.44
N ILE A 212 -10.92 -10.77 13.48
CA ILE A 212 -10.86 -12.07 12.82
C ILE A 212 -10.60 -13.20 13.83
N LYS A 213 -9.73 -12.97 14.83
CA LYS A 213 -9.46 -13.96 15.89
C LYS A 213 -10.65 -14.15 16.82
N ALA A 214 -11.43 -13.09 17.06
CA ALA A 214 -12.61 -13.10 17.92
C ALA A 214 -13.91 -13.48 17.17
N GLY A 215 -13.84 -13.86 15.89
CA GLY A 215 -15.03 -14.21 15.11
C GLY A 215 -15.96 -13.02 14.82
N GLY A 216 -15.40 -11.81 14.74
CA GLY A 216 -16.17 -10.60 14.44
C GLY A 216 -16.83 -9.92 15.63
N ASP A 217 -16.69 -10.46 16.84
CA ASP A 217 -17.26 -9.87 18.05
C ASP A 217 -16.27 -8.86 18.68
N PRO A 218 -16.53 -7.54 18.61
CA PRO A 218 -15.67 -6.55 19.24
C PRO A 218 -15.67 -6.63 20.77
N ALA A 219 -16.76 -7.11 21.40
CA ALA A 219 -16.84 -7.25 22.85
C ALA A 219 -15.92 -8.37 23.36
N ALA A 220 -15.65 -9.37 22.52
CA ALA A 220 -14.71 -10.45 22.79
C ALA A 220 -13.22 -10.07 22.59
N VAL A 221 -12.92 -8.79 22.29
CA VAL A 221 -11.54 -8.29 22.11
C VAL A 221 -11.13 -7.41 23.31
N PRO A 222 -10.42 -7.95 24.32
CA PRO A 222 -10.00 -7.17 25.48
C PRO A 222 -9.11 -5.97 25.11
N ALA A 223 -8.35 -6.08 24.02
CA ALA A 223 -7.45 -5.04 23.56
C ALA A 223 -8.16 -3.71 23.25
N PHE A 224 -9.41 -3.74 22.77
CA PHE A 224 -10.18 -2.52 22.45
C PHE A 224 -10.51 -1.68 23.69
N SER A 225 -10.60 -2.30 24.87
CA SER A 225 -10.87 -1.60 26.13
C SER A 225 -9.61 -1.22 26.93
N ARG A 226 -8.44 -1.76 26.56
CA ARG A 226 -7.21 -1.66 27.37
C ARG A 226 -6.03 -1.03 26.65
N SER A 227 -5.95 -1.16 25.33
CA SER A 227 -4.77 -0.74 24.57
C SER A 227 -4.89 0.74 24.20
N PRO A 228 -3.93 1.60 24.57
CA PRO A 228 -4.01 3.02 24.27
C PRO A 228 -4.19 3.35 22.79
N GLN A 229 -3.65 2.52 21.89
CA GLN A 229 -3.79 2.72 20.44
C GLN A 229 -5.24 2.65 19.96
N PHE A 230 -6.10 1.82 20.56
CA PHE A 230 -7.51 1.71 20.17
C PHE A 230 -8.39 2.67 20.96
N LEU A 231 -8.02 2.99 22.19
CA LEU A 231 -8.74 4.01 22.99
C LEU A 231 -8.58 5.42 22.42
N LYS A 232 -7.42 5.73 21.83
CA LYS A 232 -7.13 7.02 21.19
C LYS A 232 -7.66 7.11 19.75
N ASP A 233 -7.97 5.97 19.14
CA ASP A 233 -8.37 5.86 17.74
C ASP A 233 -9.48 4.79 17.60
N PRO A 234 -10.69 5.10 18.11
CA PRO A 234 -11.83 4.19 18.03
C PRO A 234 -12.34 4.01 16.60
N GLU A 235 -12.17 5.01 15.73
CA GLU A 235 -12.58 4.97 14.31
C GLU A 235 -11.84 3.85 13.55
N SER A 236 -10.57 3.59 13.88
CA SER A 236 -9.84 2.44 13.34
C SER A 236 -10.51 1.09 13.65
N VAL A 237 -11.13 0.96 14.83
CA VAL A 237 -11.86 -0.26 15.23
C VAL A 237 -13.17 -0.38 14.46
N GLU A 238 -13.91 0.72 14.32
CA GLU A 238 -15.15 0.76 13.55
C GLU A 238 -14.91 0.41 12.07
N THR A 239 -13.91 1.04 11.46
CA THR A 239 -13.49 0.75 10.08
C THR A 239 -13.16 -0.72 9.89
N ALA A 240 -12.39 -1.31 10.82
CA ALA A 240 -12.03 -2.72 10.77
C ALA A 240 -13.25 -3.64 10.95
N LEU A 241 -14.23 -3.26 11.77
CA LEU A 241 -15.47 -4.02 11.98
C LEU A 241 -16.37 -4.00 10.75
N ASP A 242 -16.53 -2.86 10.11
CA ASP A 242 -17.32 -2.76 8.88
C ASP A 242 -16.67 -3.53 7.74
N LEU A 243 -15.34 -3.48 7.64
CA LEU A 243 -14.59 -4.30 6.71
C LEU A 243 -14.76 -5.80 7.00
N TYR A 244 -14.69 -6.22 8.26
CA TYR A 244 -14.96 -7.60 8.64
C TYR A 244 -16.36 -8.03 8.19
N ARG A 245 -17.39 -7.24 8.50
CA ARG A 245 -18.77 -7.52 8.10
C ARG A 245 -18.89 -7.67 6.59
N ARG A 246 -18.32 -6.76 5.80
CA ARG A 246 -18.34 -6.82 4.33
C ARG A 246 -17.69 -8.10 3.77
N MET A 247 -16.67 -8.65 4.43
CA MET A 247 -15.97 -9.85 3.95
C MET A 247 -16.67 -11.16 4.32
N PHE A 248 -17.54 -11.15 5.33
CA PHE A 248 -18.15 -12.34 5.93
C PHE A 248 -19.68 -12.32 5.97
N SER A 249 -20.33 -11.27 5.44
CA SER A 249 -21.77 -11.20 5.15
C SER A 249 -22.12 -12.03 3.93
#